data_AF-A0A068MV36-F1
#
_entry.id   AF-A0A068MV36-F1
#
_cell.length_a   1.000
_cell.length_b   1.000
_cell.length_c   1.000
_cell.angle_alpha   90.00
_cell.angle_beta   90.00
_cell.angle_gamma   90.00
#
_symmetry.space_group_name_H-M   'P 1'
#
loop_
_entity.id
_entity.type
_entity.pdbx_description
1 polymer ?
#
loop_
_entity_poly.entity_id
_entity_poly.type
_entity_poly.pdbx_seq_one_letter_code
_entity_poly.pdbx_strand_id
1 'polypeptide(L)'
;MNPYKFFHLIIISQNRQRRSLGNDGFVMPMVIMVGLVLTVIGIVILQRSMFQQNDSTNKAATSQAQNAAEAGVARITNLLNEPQRRFLATLPACRDLPLRTAGQTCSDVSTGTGTVVPNWQNLTETQIRNWSGSDIACKLIDDALLTDVRAISNSSDWQTLPQGQFRLVGYRYTDANGAILPPGNVPLPNGGVGVLTVEGSINPGQPNEAVSRVEVKIPVRPGPPEAFGIPGLWVTHTSGGNVAGNNTIAGDVLVNDCSGNLAGVSFPTGSTYTAKYTNADMPALPPAPSSCNNLGSVNANLTIPRRDASNVYTDTRTNITLNNGNTLPAYVYCVTSISLGGGKEMRVETLDTRPTIGGVTNPNRGQRFMVIFHLTGNLDLGGNGKIVHECPIPYEATGAKTPCSNYVITDFNIYGRAPLPANLSNLPKICLAGGSFMDAFILGPNYEYGVSGSGGNGGVRGTVMVRQVSNSGGCGSNTSNTVITQTGTWDDMVAGIQPQATAPTLGAFTGWSNRPTNEY
;
A
#
# COMPACT_ATOMS: atom_id res chain seq x y z
N MET A 1 8.40 -20.13 63.95
CA MET A 1 9.10 -21.09 64.85
C MET A 1 10.23 -20.34 65.55
N ASN A 2 10.22 -20.29 66.88
CA ASN A 2 11.07 -19.41 67.67
C ASN A 2 12.43 -20.07 67.97
N PRO A 3 13.57 -19.54 67.47
CA PRO A 3 14.89 -20.19 67.54
C PRO A 3 15.45 -20.32 68.97
N TYR A 4 14.89 -19.60 69.94
CA TYR A 4 15.31 -19.68 71.35
C TYR A 4 14.94 -21.00 72.05
N LYS A 5 13.89 -21.72 71.59
CA LYS A 5 13.48 -22.98 72.22
C LYS A 5 14.36 -24.18 71.82
N PHE A 6 15.06 -24.09 70.70
CA PHE A 6 15.90 -25.20 70.21
C PHE A 6 17.26 -25.24 70.91
N PHE A 7 17.85 -24.07 71.19
CA PHE A 7 19.12 -23.99 71.93
C PHE A 7 19.00 -24.39 73.41
N HIS A 8 17.82 -24.20 74.02
CA HIS A 8 17.59 -24.57 75.42
C HIS A 8 17.55 -26.08 75.66
N LEU A 9 17.27 -26.88 74.62
CA LEU A 9 17.20 -28.35 74.69
C LEU A 9 18.58 -29.00 74.58
N ILE A 10 19.54 -28.35 73.89
CA ILE A 10 20.90 -28.86 73.75
C ILE A 10 21.70 -28.67 75.06
N ILE A 11 21.51 -27.55 75.75
CA ILE A 11 22.23 -27.22 77.00
C ILE A 11 21.80 -28.12 78.17
N ILE A 12 20.55 -28.60 78.21
CA ILE A 12 20.06 -29.44 79.32
C ILE A 12 20.48 -30.92 79.16
N SER A 13 20.83 -31.38 77.95
CA SER A 13 21.26 -32.77 77.72
C SER A 13 22.71 -33.06 78.10
N GLN A 14 23.59 -32.05 78.17
CA GLN A 14 25.01 -32.25 78.48
C GLN A 14 25.33 -32.41 79.97
N ASN A 15 24.43 -32.02 80.88
CA ASN A 15 24.69 -32.06 82.32
C ASN A 15 24.41 -33.42 83.00
N ARG A 16 24.02 -34.47 82.25
CA ARG A 16 23.73 -35.80 82.83
C ARG A 16 24.78 -36.89 82.60
N GLN A 17 25.88 -36.60 81.89
CA GLN A 17 26.93 -37.59 81.59
C GLN A 17 28.30 -37.23 82.18
N ARG A 18 28.36 -36.94 83.48
CA ARG A 18 29.64 -36.93 84.22
C ARG A 18 29.60 -37.86 85.41
N ARG A 19 29.70 -39.17 85.16
CA ARG A 19 30.33 -40.14 86.08
C ARG A 19 30.85 -41.35 85.28
N SER A 20 32.13 -41.33 84.94
CA SER A 20 33.04 -42.48 85.02
C SER A 20 34.43 -42.01 84.58
N LEU A 21 35.37 -42.03 85.51
CA LEU A 21 36.80 -41.80 85.28
C LEU A 21 37.40 -42.96 84.48
N GLY A 22 38.29 -42.65 83.53
CA GLY A 22 39.16 -43.63 82.89
C GLY A 22 39.52 -43.28 81.44
N ASN A 23 40.76 -42.81 81.25
CA ASN A 23 41.47 -42.56 79.98
C ASN A 23 41.22 -41.21 79.28
N ASP A 24 41.75 -40.16 79.90
CA ASP A 24 42.08 -38.90 79.22
C ASP A 24 43.30 -39.08 78.31
N GLY A 25 43.16 -38.76 77.02
CA GLY A 25 44.30 -38.67 76.10
C GLY A 25 43.97 -38.62 74.59
N PHE A 26 42.79 -39.10 74.15
CA PHE A 26 42.49 -39.20 72.70
C PHE A 26 41.11 -38.68 72.26
N VAL A 27 40.27 -38.23 73.20
CA VAL A 27 38.88 -37.81 72.89
C VAL A 27 38.82 -36.37 72.33
N MET A 28 39.74 -35.49 72.75
CA MET A 28 39.71 -34.08 72.36
C MET A 28 39.97 -33.85 70.85
N PRO A 29 40.93 -34.52 70.18
CA PRO A 29 41.11 -34.40 68.72
C PRO A 29 39.93 -34.99 67.93
N MET A 30 39.29 -36.05 68.45
CA MET A 30 38.20 -36.73 67.76
C MET A 30 36.91 -35.89 67.74
N VAL A 31 36.60 -35.18 68.83
CA VAL A 31 35.46 -34.26 68.89
C VAL A 31 35.68 -33.05 67.99
N ILE A 32 36.92 -32.56 67.87
CA ILE A 32 37.28 -31.47 66.95
C ILE A 32 37.16 -31.93 65.49
N MET A 33 37.62 -33.15 65.16
CA MET A 33 37.47 -33.74 63.82
C MET A 33 36.01 -33.93 63.42
N VAL A 34 35.17 -34.48 64.30
CA VAL A 34 33.74 -34.69 64.03
C VAL A 34 32.99 -33.35 63.95
N GLY A 35 33.33 -32.38 64.80
CA GLY A 35 32.77 -31.03 64.73
C GLY A 35 33.10 -30.31 63.43
N LEU A 36 34.33 -30.50 62.91
CA LEU A 36 34.79 -29.90 61.66
C LEU A 36 34.12 -30.56 60.43
N VAL A 37 33.93 -31.88 60.45
CA VAL A 37 33.20 -32.59 59.38
C VAL A 37 31.74 -32.14 59.32
N LEU A 38 31.07 -31.97 60.47
CA LEU A 38 29.69 -31.49 60.50
C LEU A 38 29.54 -30.04 60.04
N THR A 39 30.52 -29.17 60.32
CA THR A 39 30.51 -27.79 59.80
C THR A 39 30.76 -27.73 58.30
N VAL A 40 31.67 -28.55 57.76
CA VAL A 40 31.89 -28.64 56.30
C VAL A 40 30.64 -29.14 55.58
N ILE A 41 29.96 -30.16 56.11
CA ILE A 41 28.69 -30.66 55.54
C ILE A 41 27.59 -29.58 55.62
N GLY A 42 27.51 -28.85 56.74
CA GLY A 42 26.58 -27.72 56.89
C GLY A 42 26.81 -26.60 55.87
N ILE A 43 28.07 -26.23 55.63
CA ILE A 43 28.44 -25.23 54.63
C ILE A 43 28.07 -25.68 53.21
N VAL A 44 28.30 -26.96 52.85
CA VAL A 44 27.96 -27.49 51.53
C VAL A 44 26.45 -27.53 51.29
N ILE A 45 25.65 -27.89 52.31
CA ILE A 45 24.19 -27.88 52.20
C ILE A 45 23.65 -26.45 52.07
N LEU A 46 24.22 -25.49 52.81
CA LEU A 46 23.86 -24.07 52.68
C LEU A 46 24.23 -23.52 51.30
N GLN A 47 25.42 -23.82 50.78
CA GLN A 47 25.83 -23.43 49.43
C GLN A 47 24.87 -24.00 48.39
N ARG A 48 24.54 -25.29 48.46
CA ARG A 48 23.60 -25.93 47.52
C ARG A 48 22.20 -25.32 47.59
N SER A 49 21.73 -24.97 48.79
CA SER A 49 20.43 -24.30 48.98
C SER A 49 20.42 -22.89 48.38
N MET A 50 21.51 -22.13 48.56
CA MET A 50 21.66 -20.80 47.96
C MET A 50 21.69 -20.89 46.43
N PHE A 51 22.39 -21.89 45.87
CA PHE A 51 22.41 -22.13 44.42
C PHE A 51 21.03 -22.50 43.87
N GLN A 52 20.26 -23.34 44.57
CA GLN A 52 18.91 -23.72 44.14
C GLN A 52 17.92 -22.56 44.20
N GLN A 53 17.98 -21.75 45.26
CA GLN A 53 17.14 -20.57 45.40
C GLN A 53 17.50 -19.50 44.37
N ASN A 54 18.79 -19.33 44.07
CA ASN A 54 19.25 -18.42 43.03
C ASN A 54 18.79 -18.90 41.64
N ASP A 55 18.90 -20.20 41.34
CA ASP A 55 18.42 -20.78 40.07
C ASP A 55 16.90 -20.64 39.90
N SER A 56 16.11 -20.89 40.94
CA SER A 56 14.65 -20.70 40.88
C SER A 56 14.25 -19.23 40.71
N THR A 57 14.97 -18.32 41.38
CA THR A 57 14.72 -16.88 41.28
C THR A 57 15.10 -16.36 39.90
N ASN A 58 16.23 -16.82 39.35
CA ASN A 58 16.67 -16.46 38.00
C ASN A 58 15.69 -16.99 36.95
N LYS A 59 15.23 -18.25 37.06
CA LYS A 59 14.20 -18.80 36.16
C LYS A 59 12.88 -18.05 36.22
N ALA A 60 12.44 -17.67 37.42
CA ALA A 60 11.24 -16.85 37.60
C ALA A 60 11.41 -15.47 36.97
N ALA A 61 12.55 -14.82 37.19
CA ALA A 61 12.87 -13.52 36.62
C ALA A 61 12.95 -13.59 35.07
N THR A 62 13.56 -14.63 34.49
CA THR A 62 13.60 -14.85 33.04
C THR A 62 12.20 -15.09 32.47
N SER A 63 11.37 -15.89 33.12
CA SER A 63 9.98 -16.12 32.68
C SER A 63 9.17 -14.83 32.70
N GLN A 64 9.35 -14.01 33.74
CA GLN A 64 8.64 -12.74 33.86
C GLN A 64 9.17 -11.70 32.86
N ALA A 65 10.49 -11.66 32.60
CA ALA A 65 11.09 -10.87 31.52
C ALA A 65 10.59 -11.31 30.13
N GLN A 66 10.39 -12.62 29.92
CA GLN A 66 9.74 -13.11 28.71
C GLN A 66 8.32 -12.57 28.62
N ASN A 67 7.49 -12.70 29.66
CA ASN A 67 6.12 -12.16 29.66
C ASN A 67 6.08 -10.65 29.33
N ALA A 68 7.07 -9.87 29.80
CA ALA A 68 7.21 -8.46 29.46
C ALA A 68 7.53 -8.24 27.96
N ALA A 69 8.39 -9.08 27.38
CA ALA A 69 8.69 -9.06 25.94
C ALA A 69 7.44 -9.42 25.10
N GLU A 70 6.67 -10.43 25.51
CA GLU A 70 5.43 -10.83 24.82
C GLU A 70 4.37 -9.73 24.88
N ALA A 71 4.23 -9.07 26.03
CA ALA A 71 3.35 -7.92 26.18
C ALA A 71 3.81 -6.73 25.31
N GLY A 72 5.12 -6.54 25.15
CA GLY A 72 5.70 -5.58 24.20
C GLY A 72 5.36 -5.90 22.74
N VAL A 73 5.47 -7.18 22.34
CA VAL A 73 5.03 -7.66 21.01
C VAL A 73 3.55 -7.36 20.80
N ALA A 74 2.69 -7.65 21.77
CA ALA A 74 1.26 -7.36 21.70
C ALA A 74 0.98 -5.85 21.54
N ARG A 75 1.71 -5.00 22.27
CA ARG A 75 1.56 -3.54 22.18
C ARG A 75 1.94 -3.00 20.79
N ILE A 76 3.07 -3.45 20.24
CA ILE A 76 3.54 -3.01 18.92
C ILE A 76 2.64 -3.57 17.81
N THR A 77 2.17 -4.81 17.94
CA THR A 77 1.25 -5.38 16.95
C THR A 77 -0.13 -4.71 16.99
N ASN A 78 -0.61 -4.28 18.16
CA ASN A 78 -1.80 -3.44 18.28
C ASN A 78 -1.61 -2.08 17.61
N LEU A 79 -0.44 -1.45 17.79
CA LEU A 79 -0.07 -0.21 17.09
C LEU A 79 -0.14 -0.40 15.57
N LEU A 80 0.44 -1.50 15.05
CA LEU A 80 0.43 -1.81 13.62
C LEU A 80 -0.95 -2.19 13.08
N ASN A 81 -1.84 -2.71 13.92
CA ASN A 81 -3.20 -3.11 13.51
C ASN A 81 -4.20 -1.94 13.48
N GLU A 82 -3.86 -0.82 14.10
CA GLU A 82 -4.69 0.38 14.10
C GLU A 82 -4.80 0.95 12.67
N PRO A 83 -6.01 1.23 12.15
CA PRO A 83 -6.20 1.58 10.74
C PRO A 83 -5.24 2.69 10.27
N GLN A 84 -5.14 3.76 11.06
CA GLN A 84 -4.32 4.93 10.74
C GLN A 84 -2.80 4.66 10.76
N ARG A 85 -2.36 3.51 11.28
CA ARG A 85 -0.96 3.15 11.53
C ARG A 85 -0.50 1.93 10.75
N ARG A 86 -1.40 1.26 10.02
CA ARG A 86 -1.10 0.03 9.25
C ARG A 86 0.01 0.20 8.23
N PHE A 87 0.17 1.39 7.65
CA PHE A 87 1.25 1.68 6.73
C PHE A 87 2.64 1.45 7.35
N LEU A 88 2.79 1.62 8.68
CA LEU A 88 4.04 1.36 9.40
C LEU A 88 4.52 -0.08 9.25
N ALA A 89 3.60 -1.03 8.99
CA ALA A 89 3.95 -2.43 8.76
C ALA A 89 4.83 -2.63 7.50
N THR A 90 4.80 -1.68 6.56
CA THR A 90 5.66 -1.70 5.36
C THR A 90 6.94 -0.90 5.51
N LEU A 91 7.11 -0.21 6.64
CA LEU A 91 8.27 0.63 6.92
C LEU A 91 9.18 -0.05 7.95
N PRO A 92 10.50 -0.01 7.77
CA PRO A 92 11.42 -0.47 8.80
C PRO A 92 11.42 0.49 9.99
N ALA A 93 11.67 -0.03 11.20
CA ALA A 93 11.90 0.81 12.37
C ALA A 93 13.25 1.54 12.31
N CYS A 94 14.26 0.94 11.64
CA CYS A 94 15.62 1.48 11.49
C CYS A 94 16.32 0.83 10.29
N ARG A 95 17.26 1.54 9.63
CA ARG A 95 17.98 1.06 8.44
C ARG A 95 19.06 0.02 8.74
N ASP A 96 19.94 0.34 9.67
CA ASP A 96 21.16 -0.40 9.88
C ASP A 96 21.07 -1.07 11.25
N LEU A 97 21.40 -2.37 11.28
CA LEU A 97 21.68 -3.23 12.43
C LEU A 97 20.59 -4.25 12.78
N PRO A 98 20.99 -5.51 13.07
CA PRO A 98 20.06 -6.56 13.50
C PRO A 98 19.49 -6.28 14.90
N LEU A 99 20.14 -5.43 15.71
CA LEU A 99 19.74 -5.10 17.08
C LEU A 99 20.17 -3.66 17.39
N ARG A 100 19.25 -2.82 17.88
CA ARG A 100 19.58 -1.44 18.29
C ARG A 100 20.21 -1.41 19.68
N THR A 101 21.25 -0.58 19.83
CA THR A 101 21.84 -0.22 21.12
C THR A 101 21.22 1.08 21.63
N ALA A 102 21.24 1.28 22.94
CA ALA A 102 20.67 2.49 23.53
C ALA A 102 21.37 3.78 23.00
N GLY A 103 20.60 4.81 22.62
CA GLY A 103 21.10 6.11 22.13
C GLY A 103 21.45 6.21 20.65
N GLN A 104 21.25 5.17 19.83
CA GLN A 104 21.58 5.21 18.39
C GLN A 104 20.50 5.92 17.54
N THR A 105 20.95 6.87 16.72
CA THR A 105 20.15 7.54 15.68
C THR A 105 19.97 6.64 14.46
N CYS A 106 18.74 6.49 13.98
CA CYS A 106 18.47 5.75 12.74
C CYS A 106 18.55 6.66 11.52
N SER A 107 19.28 6.21 10.50
CA SER A 107 19.23 6.82 9.17
C SER A 107 18.10 6.20 8.33
N ASP A 108 17.58 6.94 7.37
CA ASP A 108 16.59 6.44 6.41
C ASP A 108 17.20 5.41 5.46
N VAL A 109 16.42 4.42 5.03
CA VAL A 109 16.92 3.36 4.13
C VAL A 109 17.09 3.93 2.72
N SER A 110 18.32 3.92 2.20
CA SER A 110 18.55 4.13 0.77
C SER A 110 18.42 2.80 0.04
N THR A 111 17.56 2.73 -0.98
CA THR A 111 17.40 1.52 -1.82
C THR A 111 18.50 1.37 -2.88
N GLY A 112 19.58 2.18 -2.81
CA GLY A 112 20.65 2.18 -3.82
C GLY A 112 20.25 2.86 -5.14
N THR A 113 18.97 3.19 -5.33
CA THR A 113 18.42 3.85 -6.53
C THR A 113 18.15 5.35 -6.32
N GLY A 114 18.73 5.96 -5.28
CA GLY A 114 18.50 7.37 -4.93
C GLY A 114 17.14 7.64 -4.26
N THR A 115 16.33 6.61 -4.03
CA THR A 115 15.08 6.71 -3.25
C THR A 115 15.37 6.48 -1.78
N VAL A 116 14.97 7.43 -0.93
CA VAL A 116 15.13 7.39 0.52
C VAL A 116 13.81 6.96 1.17
N VAL A 117 13.85 5.90 1.97
CA VAL A 117 12.71 5.33 2.67
C VAL A 117 12.77 5.78 4.13
N PRO A 118 11.85 6.63 4.59
CA PRO A 118 11.79 7.02 5.98
C PRO A 118 11.58 5.81 6.89
N ASN A 119 12.35 5.74 7.96
CA ASN A 119 12.13 4.79 9.05
C ASN A 119 11.14 5.38 10.08
N TRP A 120 10.67 4.57 11.03
CA TRP A 120 9.69 5.01 12.03
C TRP A 120 10.16 6.20 12.91
N GLN A 121 11.47 6.46 13.06
CA GLN A 121 11.99 7.62 13.82
C GLN A 121 11.95 8.91 13.01
N ASN A 122 12.25 8.82 11.73
CA ASN A 122 12.41 9.96 10.84
C ASN A 122 11.12 10.33 10.10
N LEU A 123 9.99 9.72 10.49
CA LEU A 123 8.68 10.10 9.97
C LEU A 123 8.40 11.57 10.27
N THR A 124 8.09 12.32 9.22
CA THR A 124 7.54 13.68 9.31
C THR A 124 6.06 13.70 8.94
N GLU A 125 5.33 14.72 9.38
CA GLU A 125 3.91 14.94 9.04
C GLU A 125 3.65 14.92 7.52
N THR A 126 4.65 15.25 6.70
CA THR A 126 4.58 15.38 5.24
C THR A 126 4.89 14.10 4.46
N GLN A 127 5.46 13.08 5.09
CA GLN A 127 6.06 11.93 4.39
C GLN A 127 5.15 10.70 4.28
N ILE A 128 3.93 10.76 4.82
CA ILE A 128 3.06 9.58 4.91
C ILE A 128 1.69 9.87 4.29
N ARG A 129 1.42 9.21 3.16
CA ARG A 129 0.04 8.94 2.71
C ARG A 129 -0.65 8.18 3.84
N ASN A 130 -1.79 8.64 4.36
CA ASN A 130 -2.50 7.95 5.44
C ASN A 130 -3.38 6.84 4.83
N TRP A 131 -3.12 5.56 5.15
CA TRP A 131 -3.65 4.42 4.38
C TRP A 131 -5.05 3.92 4.81
N SER A 132 -5.75 4.57 5.75
CA SER A 132 -7.03 4.05 6.23
C SER A 132 -8.22 4.96 5.98
N GLY A 133 -9.20 4.46 5.24
CA GLY A 133 -10.57 5.01 5.20
C GLY A 133 -10.80 5.99 4.05
N SER A 134 -12.05 6.02 3.59
CA SER A 134 -12.51 6.68 2.35
C SER A 134 -12.39 8.21 2.33
N ASP A 135 -11.87 8.84 3.38
CA ASP A 135 -11.77 10.31 3.54
C ASP A 135 -10.50 10.78 4.28
N ILE A 136 -9.51 9.89 4.46
CA ILE A 136 -8.39 10.13 5.37
C ILE A 136 -7.05 10.21 4.64
N ALA A 137 -7.00 9.94 3.34
CA ALA A 137 -5.77 9.90 2.54
C ALA A 137 -4.89 11.16 2.68
N CYS A 138 -5.50 12.29 3.05
CA CYS A 138 -4.85 13.59 3.23
C CYS A 138 -4.95 14.18 4.63
N LYS A 139 -5.28 13.37 5.63
CA LYS A 139 -5.03 13.77 7.02
C LYS A 139 -3.54 13.64 7.31
N LEU A 140 -2.92 14.78 7.64
CA LEU A 140 -1.64 14.79 8.34
C LEU A 140 -1.73 13.81 9.52
N ILE A 141 -0.64 13.11 9.75
CA ILE A 141 -0.49 12.37 10.99
C ILE A 141 -0.58 13.37 12.14
N ASP A 142 -1.53 13.14 13.05
CA ASP A 142 -1.61 13.92 14.28
C ASP A 142 -0.29 13.80 15.05
N ASP A 143 0.17 14.91 15.63
CA ASP A 143 1.36 14.99 16.48
C ASP A 143 1.32 13.96 17.61
N ALA A 144 0.13 13.62 18.12
CA ALA A 144 -0.04 12.57 19.11
C ALA A 144 0.36 11.19 18.55
N LEU A 145 -0.01 10.88 17.31
CA LEU A 145 0.35 9.63 16.65
C LEU A 145 1.84 9.60 16.30
N LEU A 146 2.40 10.72 15.85
CA LEU A 146 3.84 10.82 15.61
C LEU A 146 4.63 10.65 16.91
N THR A 147 4.13 11.21 18.01
CA THR A 147 4.73 11.09 19.35
C THR A 147 4.66 9.65 19.87
N ASP A 148 3.53 8.95 19.70
CA ASP A 148 3.40 7.54 20.07
C ASP A 148 4.36 6.64 19.26
N VAL A 149 4.40 6.84 17.94
CA VAL A 149 5.28 6.08 17.05
C VAL A 149 6.74 6.39 17.38
N ARG A 150 7.10 7.66 17.63
CA ARG A 150 8.44 8.07 18.06
C ARG A 150 8.78 7.56 19.45
N ALA A 151 7.84 7.49 20.40
CA ALA A 151 8.10 6.93 21.71
C ALA A 151 8.49 5.44 21.62
N ILE A 152 7.86 4.70 20.71
CA ILE A 152 8.15 3.28 20.43
C ILE A 152 9.39 3.13 19.54
N SER A 153 9.52 3.94 18.50
CA SER A 153 10.62 3.86 17.54
C SER A 153 11.90 4.50 18.04
N ASN A 154 11.87 5.38 19.04
CA ASN A 154 13.05 5.94 19.69
C ASN A 154 13.60 5.07 20.82
N SER A 155 13.05 3.86 21.02
CA SER A 155 13.29 3.05 22.23
C SER A 155 14.64 2.34 22.29
N SER A 156 15.71 3.13 22.38
CA SER A 156 16.79 2.74 23.30
C SER A 156 16.31 2.50 24.72
N ASP A 157 15.22 3.19 25.09
CA ASP A 157 14.75 3.33 26.44
C ASP A 157 13.67 2.29 26.77
N TRP A 158 13.69 1.82 28.00
CA TRP A 158 12.74 0.87 28.53
C TRP A 158 11.37 1.51 28.74
N GLN A 159 10.33 0.96 28.13
CA GLN A 159 8.94 1.34 28.34
C GLN A 159 8.30 0.48 29.43
N THR A 160 7.58 1.09 30.36
CA THR A 160 6.99 0.38 31.49
C THR A 160 5.64 -0.25 31.13
N LEU A 161 5.47 -1.50 31.55
CA LEU A 161 4.22 -2.28 31.52
C LEU A 161 3.94 -2.84 32.93
N PRO A 162 2.70 -3.24 33.24
CA PRO A 162 2.40 -3.89 34.51
C PRO A 162 3.24 -5.16 34.77
N GLN A 163 3.67 -5.85 33.71
CA GLN A 163 4.41 -7.10 33.78
C GLN A 163 5.94 -6.94 33.81
N GLY A 164 6.47 -5.72 33.66
CA GLY A 164 7.91 -5.45 33.52
C GLY A 164 8.16 -4.25 32.62
N GLN A 165 9.31 -4.20 31.97
CA GLN A 165 9.60 -3.18 30.96
C GLN A 165 9.89 -3.84 29.61
N PHE A 166 9.62 -3.15 28.52
CA PHE A 166 9.94 -3.63 27.17
C PHE A 166 10.60 -2.54 26.32
N ARG A 167 11.31 -2.94 25.28
CA ARG A 167 11.82 -2.03 24.24
C ARG A 167 11.79 -2.68 22.87
N LEU A 168 11.55 -1.87 21.84
CA LEU A 168 11.66 -2.29 20.45
C LEU A 168 13.14 -2.35 20.06
N VAL A 169 13.59 -3.54 19.69
CA VAL A 169 14.96 -3.78 19.26
C VAL A 169 15.10 -3.59 17.75
N GLY A 170 14.09 -4.03 17.00
CA GLY A 170 14.07 -3.84 15.55
C GLY A 170 12.75 -4.28 14.91
N TYR A 171 12.43 -3.65 13.79
CA TYR A 171 11.38 -4.10 12.88
C TYR A 171 11.89 -3.96 11.45
N ARG A 172 11.85 -5.07 10.69
CA ARG A 172 12.20 -5.08 9.27
C ARG A 172 11.04 -5.65 8.47
N TYR A 173 10.76 -5.04 7.32
CA TYR A 173 9.81 -5.56 6.36
C TYR A 173 10.57 -6.06 5.13
N THR A 174 10.25 -7.27 4.70
CA THR A 174 10.71 -7.86 3.43
C THR A 174 9.50 -8.23 2.61
N ASP A 175 9.48 -7.86 1.33
CA ASP A 175 8.42 -8.31 0.43
C ASP A 175 8.47 -9.82 0.17
N ALA A 176 7.51 -10.34 -0.61
CA ALA A 176 7.48 -11.74 -1.00
C ALA A 176 8.76 -12.23 -1.73
N ASN A 177 9.57 -11.31 -2.27
CA ASN A 177 10.83 -11.60 -2.97
C ASN A 177 12.08 -11.34 -2.09
N GLY A 178 11.90 -10.94 -0.84
CA GLY A 178 12.98 -10.63 0.10
C GLY A 178 13.57 -9.22 -0.01
N ALA A 179 13.00 -8.32 -0.82
CA ALA A 179 13.47 -6.95 -0.98
C ALA A 179 12.87 -6.00 0.08
N ILE A 180 13.65 -4.98 0.46
CA ILE A 180 13.17 -3.85 1.27
C ILE A 180 12.56 -2.83 0.31
N LEU A 181 11.24 -2.66 0.36
CA LEU A 181 10.53 -1.76 -0.55
C LEU A 181 10.47 -0.32 -0.01
N PRO A 182 10.53 0.70 -0.89
CA PRO A 182 10.26 2.07 -0.52
C PRO A 182 8.76 2.31 -0.21
N PRO A 183 8.43 3.32 0.63
CA PRO A 183 7.05 3.64 0.94
C PRO A 183 6.35 4.11 -0.32
N GLY A 184 5.14 3.62 -0.52
CA GLY A 184 4.18 4.24 -1.42
C GLY A 184 4.34 3.97 -2.91
N ASN A 185 5.32 3.18 -3.38
CA ASN A 185 5.51 2.95 -4.81
C ASN A 185 5.38 1.50 -5.28
N VAL A 186 4.92 0.60 -4.42
CA VAL A 186 4.58 -0.75 -4.86
C VAL A 186 3.19 -1.08 -4.34
N PRO A 187 2.24 -1.40 -5.23
CA PRO A 187 1.13 -2.25 -4.83
C PRO A 187 1.73 -3.44 -4.06
N LEU A 188 1.08 -3.94 -3.03
CA LEU A 188 1.52 -5.20 -2.40
C LEU A 188 0.83 -6.37 -3.12
N PRO A 189 1.04 -6.69 -4.42
CA PRO A 189 0.23 -7.72 -5.06
C PRO A 189 0.44 -9.09 -4.39
N ASN A 190 1.62 -9.30 -3.77
CA ASN A 190 2.01 -10.59 -3.21
C ASN A 190 2.21 -10.57 -1.67
N GLY A 191 2.01 -9.43 -1.01
CA GLY A 191 2.32 -9.26 0.42
C GLY A 191 3.81 -9.40 0.75
N GLY A 192 4.12 -9.58 2.04
CA GLY A 192 5.46 -9.75 2.57
C GLY A 192 5.45 -10.22 4.03
N VAL A 193 6.61 -10.15 4.68
CA VAL A 193 6.81 -10.56 6.08
C VAL A 193 7.52 -9.44 6.83
N GLY A 194 6.90 -8.97 7.90
CA GLY A 194 7.53 -8.16 8.94
C GLY A 194 8.19 -9.06 9.97
N VAL A 195 9.45 -8.79 10.32
CA VAL A 195 10.14 -9.43 11.44
C VAL A 195 10.29 -8.39 12.54
N LEU A 196 9.60 -8.63 13.65
CA LEU A 196 9.59 -7.78 14.84
C LEU A 196 10.42 -8.42 15.94
N THR A 197 11.36 -7.67 16.50
CA THR A 197 12.21 -8.10 17.61
C THR A 197 12.01 -7.17 18.80
N VAL A 198 11.63 -7.74 19.94
CA VAL A 198 11.31 -7.03 21.19
C VAL A 198 12.10 -7.62 22.34
N GLU A 199 12.57 -6.77 23.24
CA GLU A 199 13.15 -7.18 24.52
C GLU A 199 12.23 -6.83 25.67
N GLY A 200 12.20 -7.70 26.67
CA GLY A 200 11.57 -7.49 27.96
C GLY A 200 12.61 -7.57 29.07
N SER A 201 12.52 -6.70 30.07
CA SER A 201 13.38 -6.70 31.24
C SER A 201 12.58 -6.51 32.52
N ILE A 202 13.14 -7.03 33.62
CA ILE A 202 12.63 -6.82 34.96
C ILE A 202 13.78 -6.39 35.85
N ASN A 203 13.50 -5.36 36.66
CA ASN A 203 14.47 -4.69 37.50
C ASN A 203 15.74 -4.26 36.73
N PRO A 204 15.62 -3.51 35.63
CA PRO A 204 16.79 -3.08 34.86
C PRO A 204 17.76 -2.27 35.72
N GLY A 205 19.05 -2.59 35.64
CA GLY A 205 20.09 -1.95 36.46
C GLY A 205 20.14 -2.41 37.92
N GLN A 206 19.41 -3.47 38.29
CA GLN A 206 19.46 -4.08 39.63
C GLN A 206 20.19 -5.43 39.60
N PRO A 207 20.67 -5.94 40.76
CA PRO A 207 21.37 -7.24 40.83
C PRO A 207 20.54 -8.46 40.38
N ASN A 208 19.22 -8.32 40.28
CA ASN A 208 18.29 -9.34 39.80
C ASN A 208 17.68 -8.99 38.44
N GLU A 209 18.41 -8.23 37.62
CA GLU A 209 18.02 -7.94 36.25
C GLU A 209 17.92 -9.25 35.44
N ALA A 210 16.79 -9.43 34.78
CA ALA A 210 16.59 -10.48 33.80
C ALA A 210 16.08 -9.86 32.51
N VAL A 211 16.70 -10.23 31.38
CA VAL A 211 16.32 -9.76 30.05
C VAL A 211 15.94 -10.97 29.20
N SER A 212 14.89 -10.84 28.40
CA SER A 212 14.47 -11.83 27.41
C SER A 212 14.20 -11.14 26.08
N ARG A 213 14.51 -11.82 24.97
CA ARG A 213 14.31 -11.31 23.61
C ARG A 213 13.41 -12.24 22.83
N VAL A 214 12.38 -11.67 22.21
CA VAL A 214 11.40 -12.38 21.40
C VAL A 214 11.44 -11.83 19.98
N GLU A 215 11.53 -12.72 19.00
CA GLU A 215 11.39 -12.41 17.58
C GLU A 215 10.12 -13.06 17.04
N VAL A 216 9.29 -12.26 16.36
CA VAL A 216 8.05 -12.72 15.72
C VAL A 216 8.02 -12.37 14.25
N LYS A 217 7.45 -13.28 13.46
CA LYS A 217 7.20 -13.09 12.02
C LYS A 217 5.73 -12.78 11.79
N ILE A 218 5.45 -11.60 11.26
CA ILE A 218 4.13 -11.05 11.01
C ILE A 218 3.93 -11.04 9.48
N PRO A 219 3.03 -11.88 8.93
CA PRO A 219 2.65 -11.75 7.53
C PRO A 219 1.98 -10.41 7.30
N VAL A 220 2.41 -9.68 6.29
CA VAL A 220 1.81 -8.41 5.88
C VAL A 220 1.18 -8.65 4.52
N ARG A 221 -0.15 -8.62 4.47
CA ARG A 221 -0.92 -8.85 3.25
C ARG A 221 -1.40 -7.52 2.67
N PRO A 222 -1.60 -7.42 1.34
CA PRO A 222 -2.37 -6.32 0.78
C PRO A 222 -3.70 -6.12 1.51
N GLY A 223 -4.10 -4.86 1.70
CA GLY A 223 -5.45 -4.53 2.15
C GLY A 223 -6.51 -4.92 1.13
N PRO A 224 -7.80 -4.98 1.51
CA PRO A 224 -8.87 -5.08 0.53
C PRO A 224 -8.83 -3.85 -0.39
N PRO A 225 -9.17 -3.96 -1.68
CA PRO A 225 -9.36 -2.78 -2.53
C PRO A 225 -10.49 -1.91 -1.94
N GLU A 226 -10.37 -0.58 -2.03
CA GLU A 226 -11.48 0.30 -1.64
C GLU A 226 -12.69 0.00 -2.54
N ALA A 227 -13.85 -0.21 -1.93
CA ALA A 227 -15.10 -0.45 -2.64
C ALA A 227 -15.71 0.88 -3.14
N PHE A 228 -15.02 1.59 -4.03
CA PHE A 228 -15.61 2.71 -4.78
C PHE A 228 -15.94 2.29 -6.21
N GLY A 229 -17.06 2.79 -6.73
CA GLY A 229 -17.40 2.67 -8.15
C GLY A 229 -16.35 3.38 -9.02
N ILE A 230 -16.24 3.00 -10.29
CA ILE A 230 -15.23 3.61 -11.17
C ILE A 230 -15.45 5.13 -11.26
N PRO A 231 -14.45 5.97 -10.92
CA PRO A 231 -14.64 7.41 -10.83
C PRO A 231 -14.85 8.04 -12.20
N GLY A 232 -15.40 9.25 -12.23
CA GLY A 232 -15.35 10.09 -13.42
C GLY A 232 -13.92 10.59 -13.65
N LEU A 233 -13.32 11.18 -12.60
CA LEU A 233 -11.96 11.72 -12.65
C LEU A 233 -11.13 11.14 -11.51
N TRP A 234 -9.92 10.69 -11.82
CA TRP A 234 -8.92 10.35 -10.82
C TRP A 234 -7.61 11.06 -11.16
N VAL A 235 -7.13 11.91 -10.25
CA VAL A 235 -5.85 12.62 -10.38
C VAL A 235 -4.87 12.20 -9.29
N THR A 236 -3.60 12.03 -9.66
CA THR A 236 -2.54 11.72 -8.68
C THR A 236 -1.83 12.95 -8.14
N HIS A 237 -1.90 14.07 -8.87
CA HIS A 237 -1.24 15.35 -8.60
C HIS A 237 -2.14 16.51 -9.01
N THR A 238 -1.94 17.65 -8.37
CA THR A 238 -2.63 18.91 -8.69
C THR A 238 -1.64 20.00 -9.07
N SER A 239 -2.04 20.86 -9.99
CA SER A 239 -1.24 22.02 -10.42
C SER A 239 -1.85 23.29 -9.84
N GLY A 240 -1.16 23.90 -8.88
CA GLY A 240 -1.66 25.07 -8.15
C GLY A 240 -2.89 24.78 -7.30
N GLY A 241 -3.02 23.55 -6.77
CA GLY A 241 -4.16 23.11 -5.96
C GLY A 241 -5.46 22.88 -6.73
N ASN A 242 -5.45 22.98 -8.05
CA ASN A 242 -6.66 22.74 -8.85
C ASN A 242 -6.76 21.26 -9.24
N VAL A 243 -7.92 20.65 -8.94
CA VAL A 243 -8.19 19.23 -9.17
C VAL A 243 -8.83 18.97 -10.54
N ALA A 244 -9.84 19.76 -10.91
CA ALA A 244 -10.62 19.59 -12.13
C ALA A 244 -10.50 20.78 -13.11
N GLY A 245 -9.64 21.76 -12.79
CA GLY A 245 -9.64 23.07 -13.45
C GLY A 245 -10.97 23.78 -13.27
N ASN A 246 -11.44 24.47 -14.32
CA ASN A 246 -12.72 25.17 -14.32
C ASN A 246 -13.90 24.31 -14.83
N ASN A 247 -13.69 23.01 -14.98
CA ASN A 247 -14.68 22.12 -15.57
C ASN A 247 -15.69 21.60 -14.55
N THR A 248 -16.89 21.27 -15.04
CA THR A 248 -17.87 20.48 -14.28
C THR A 248 -17.64 18.99 -14.53
N ILE A 249 -17.71 18.17 -13.48
CA ILE A 249 -17.51 16.71 -13.54
C ILE A 249 -18.81 16.01 -13.14
N ALA A 250 -19.38 15.19 -14.01
CA ALA A 250 -20.54 14.35 -13.74
C ALA A 250 -20.09 12.93 -13.37
N GLY A 251 -19.46 12.80 -12.20
CA GLY A 251 -18.96 11.54 -11.66
C GLY A 251 -18.15 11.79 -10.39
N ASP A 252 -17.94 10.76 -9.57
CA ASP A 252 -17.07 10.89 -8.40
C ASP A 252 -15.64 11.26 -8.80
N VAL A 253 -14.99 12.07 -7.97
CA VAL A 253 -13.62 12.55 -8.18
C VAL A 253 -12.72 12.02 -7.08
N LEU A 254 -11.64 11.34 -7.49
CA LEU A 254 -10.62 10.80 -6.61
C LEU A 254 -9.32 11.57 -6.76
N VAL A 255 -8.71 11.91 -5.63
CA VAL A 255 -7.50 12.72 -5.58
C VAL A 255 -6.48 12.07 -4.65
N ASN A 256 -5.29 11.76 -5.16
CA ASN A 256 -4.19 11.29 -4.30
C ASN A 256 -3.32 12.43 -3.74
N ASP A 257 -3.46 13.65 -4.28
CA ASP A 257 -2.68 14.82 -3.85
C ASP A 257 -3.45 15.71 -2.88
N CYS A 258 -2.89 15.82 -1.68
CA CYS A 258 -3.45 16.53 -0.54
C CYS A 258 -3.39 18.05 -0.63
N SER A 259 -2.66 18.59 -1.60
CA SER A 259 -2.66 20.02 -1.88
C SER A 259 -3.85 20.44 -2.77
N GLY A 260 -4.64 19.49 -3.26
CA GLY A 260 -5.80 19.74 -4.12
C GLY A 260 -6.99 20.35 -3.38
N ASN A 261 -7.56 21.43 -3.90
CA ASN A 261 -8.80 22.03 -3.40
C ASN A 261 -10.03 21.25 -3.90
N LEU A 262 -10.54 20.32 -3.10
CA LEU A 262 -11.76 19.55 -3.41
C LEU A 262 -13.01 20.44 -3.52
N ALA A 263 -13.08 21.55 -2.77
CA ALA A 263 -14.21 22.48 -2.83
C ALA A 263 -14.26 23.26 -4.16
N GLY A 264 -13.15 23.29 -4.91
CA GLY A 264 -13.10 23.85 -6.26
C GLY A 264 -13.67 22.93 -7.34
N VAL A 265 -14.00 21.67 -7.02
CA VAL A 265 -14.61 20.74 -7.97
C VAL A 265 -16.10 21.06 -8.12
N SER A 266 -16.52 21.33 -9.36
CA SER A 266 -17.92 21.60 -9.68
C SER A 266 -18.62 20.33 -10.18
N PHE A 267 -19.84 20.09 -9.68
CA PHE A 267 -20.71 18.99 -10.08
C PHE A 267 -22.01 19.51 -10.70
N PRO A 268 -22.70 18.74 -11.57
CA PRO A 268 -24.03 19.11 -12.05
C PRO A 268 -25.01 19.31 -10.89
N THR A 269 -25.88 20.31 -11.00
CA THR A 269 -26.89 20.62 -9.98
C THR A 269 -27.81 19.42 -9.73
N GLY A 270 -28.02 19.07 -8.45
CA GLY A 270 -28.89 17.96 -8.04
C GLY A 270 -28.25 16.57 -8.13
N SER A 271 -26.96 16.47 -8.45
CA SER A 271 -26.22 15.21 -8.41
C SER A 271 -25.77 14.82 -7.00
N THR A 272 -25.48 13.54 -6.79
CA THR A 272 -24.93 12.99 -5.54
C THR A 272 -23.42 12.73 -5.61
N TYR A 273 -22.76 13.22 -6.65
CA TYR A 273 -21.33 12.99 -6.86
C TYR A 273 -20.50 13.72 -5.82
N THR A 274 -19.36 13.14 -5.49
CA THR A 274 -18.47 13.68 -4.46
C THR A 274 -17.02 13.71 -4.92
N ALA A 275 -16.27 14.69 -4.43
CA ALA A 275 -14.82 14.71 -4.53
C ALA A 275 -14.24 14.28 -3.18
N LYS A 276 -13.35 13.30 -3.20
CA LYS A 276 -12.69 12.80 -1.98
C LYS A 276 -11.22 12.51 -2.24
N TYR A 277 -10.44 12.57 -1.17
CA TYR A 277 -9.08 12.08 -1.21
C TYR A 277 -9.09 10.54 -1.11
N THR A 278 -8.23 9.88 -1.87
CA THR A 278 -8.04 8.43 -1.77
C THR A 278 -6.57 8.08 -1.64
N ASN A 279 -6.31 7.04 -0.85
CA ASN A 279 -5.01 6.43 -0.71
C ASN A 279 -4.88 5.17 -1.58
N ALA A 280 -5.95 4.78 -2.29
CA ALA A 280 -5.85 3.75 -3.30
C ALA A 280 -4.84 4.20 -4.36
N ASP A 281 -4.02 3.28 -4.83
CA ASP A 281 -3.17 3.56 -5.97
C ASP A 281 -4.02 3.51 -7.24
N MET A 282 -3.79 4.48 -8.12
CA MET A 282 -4.32 4.46 -9.48
C MET A 282 -3.95 3.12 -10.14
N PRO A 283 -4.86 2.47 -10.89
CA PRO A 283 -4.58 1.19 -11.51
C PRO A 283 -3.29 1.24 -12.34
N ALA A 284 -2.47 0.20 -12.21
CA ALA A 284 -1.28 0.08 -13.04
C ALA A 284 -1.69 -0.08 -14.51
N LEU A 285 -0.92 0.52 -15.41
CA LEU A 285 -1.08 0.28 -16.84
C LEU A 285 -0.90 -1.23 -17.11
N PRO A 286 -1.76 -1.85 -17.95
CA PRO A 286 -1.51 -3.22 -18.40
C PRO A 286 -0.11 -3.37 -19.00
N PRO A 287 0.47 -4.58 -19.07
CA PRO A 287 1.73 -4.80 -19.76
C PRO A 287 1.70 -4.24 -21.18
N ALA A 288 2.83 -3.72 -21.65
CA ALA A 288 2.93 -3.30 -23.05
C ALA A 288 2.73 -4.52 -23.96
N PRO A 289 1.98 -4.39 -25.06
CA PRO A 289 1.71 -5.50 -25.95
C PRO A 289 3.01 -5.89 -26.67
N SER A 290 3.25 -7.19 -26.82
CA SER A 290 4.37 -7.70 -27.61
C SER A 290 4.19 -7.44 -29.11
N SER A 291 2.94 -7.30 -29.56
CA SER A 291 2.56 -6.96 -30.93
C SER A 291 1.30 -6.09 -30.94
N CYS A 292 1.27 -5.07 -31.78
CA CYS A 292 0.16 -4.13 -31.92
C CYS A 292 0.02 -3.66 -33.37
N ASN A 293 -1.18 -3.23 -33.74
CA ASN A 293 -1.41 -2.55 -35.01
C ASN A 293 -0.78 -1.15 -34.94
N ASN A 294 0.25 -0.89 -35.73
CA ASN A 294 0.94 0.39 -35.69
C ASN A 294 0.16 1.46 -36.46
N LEU A 295 -0.22 2.54 -35.77
CA LEU A 295 -0.82 3.75 -36.38
C LEU A 295 0.19 4.88 -36.57
N GLY A 296 1.36 4.81 -35.90
CA GLY A 296 2.33 5.89 -35.89
C GLY A 296 1.71 7.20 -35.39
N SER A 297 2.02 8.30 -36.08
CA SER A 297 1.41 9.61 -35.84
C SER A 297 0.16 9.78 -36.69
N VAL A 298 -0.98 10.02 -36.07
CA VAL A 298 -2.25 10.25 -36.77
C VAL A 298 -2.54 11.73 -36.87
N ASN A 299 -2.63 12.23 -38.10
CA ASN A 299 -2.90 13.65 -38.39
C ASN A 299 -3.91 13.84 -39.54
N ALA A 300 -4.71 12.82 -39.83
CA ALA A 300 -5.66 12.78 -40.94
C ALA A 300 -6.92 12.01 -40.53
N ASN A 301 -7.94 12.05 -41.38
CA ASN A 301 -9.16 11.27 -41.16
C ASN A 301 -8.82 9.77 -41.16
N LEU A 302 -9.34 9.05 -40.17
CA LEU A 302 -9.08 7.62 -40.02
C LEU A 302 -10.29 6.94 -39.39
N THR A 303 -10.68 5.79 -39.91
CA THR A 303 -11.62 4.89 -39.22
C THR A 303 -10.88 3.66 -38.75
N ILE A 304 -11.10 3.29 -37.49
CA ILE A 304 -10.56 2.05 -36.92
C ILE A 304 -11.68 1.17 -36.36
N PRO A 305 -11.57 -0.16 -36.48
CA PRO A 305 -10.48 -0.87 -37.15
C PRO A 305 -10.41 -0.64 -38.66
N ARG A 306 -9.19 -0.61 -39.22
CA ARG A 306 -8.96 -0.31 -40.63
C ARG A 306 -9.60 -1.38 -41.50
N ARG A 307 -10.13 -0.96 -42.65
CA ARG A 307 -10.80 -1.83 -43.61
C ARG A 307 -10.16 -1.72 -44.99
N ASP A 308 -10.20 -2.81 -45.74
CA ASP A 308 -9.83 -2.82 -47.15
C ASP A 308 -10.99 -2.33 -48.05
N ALA A 309 -10.77 -2.31 -49.37
CA ALA A 309 -11.78 -1.94 -50.35
C ALA A 309 -13.01 -2.87 -50.37
N SER A 310 -12.86 -4.09 -49.83
CA SER A 310 -13.93 -5.08 -49.68
C SER A 310 -14.66 -4.94 -48.34
N ASN A 311 -14.35 -3.90 -47.56
CA ASN A 311 -14.93 -3.61 -46.25
C ASN A 311 -14.63 -4.72 -45.20
N VAL A 312 -13.50 -5.43 -45.35
CA VAL A 312 -13.00 -6.41 -44.40
C VAL A 312 -11.98 -5.76 -43.48
N TYR A 313 -12.03 -6.07 -42.19
CA TYR A 313 -11.04 -5.57 -41.23
C TYR A 313 -9.65 -6.12 -41.56
N THR A 314 -8.68 -5.22 -41.73
CA THR A 314 -7.28 -5.57 -42.05
C THR A 314 -6.39 -5.62 -40.81
N ASP A 315 -6.85 -5.03 -39.71
CA ASP A 315 -6.11 -5.01 -38.46
C ASP A 315 -6.15 -6.38 -37.77
N THR A 316 -5.06 -6.72 -37.08
CA THR A 316 -4.97 -7.96 -36.33
C THR A 316 -5.84 -7.85 -35.07
N ARG A 317 -6.73 -8.84 -34.90
CA ARG A 317 -7.58 -9.01 -33.73
C ARG A 317 -6.85 -9.84 -32.67
N THR A 318 -6.99 -9.47 -31.41
CA THR A 318 -6.59 -10.26 -30.25
C THR A 318 -7.78 -10.49 -29.33
N ASN A 319 -7.60 -11.27 -28.28
CA ASN A 319 -8.58 -11.46 -27.23
C ASN A 319 -8.07 -10.83 -25.94
N ILE A 320 -8.96 -10.17 -25.20
CA ILE A 320 -8.66 -9.58 -23.91
C ILE A 320 -9.66 -10.06 -22.86
N THR A 321 -9.16 -10.35 -21.68
CA THR A 321 -9.98 -10.74 -20.53
C THR A 321 -10.40 -9.48 -19.78
N LEU A 322 -11.66 -9.40 -19.38
CA LEU A 322 -12.21 -8.36 -18.53
C LEU A 322 -12.13 -8.75 -17.05
N ASN A 323 -12.36 -7.80 -16.15
CA ASN A 323 -12.39 -8.06 -14.70
C ASN A 323 -13.46 -9.08 -14.29
N ASN A 324 -14.59 -9.16 -15.00
CA ASN A 324 -15.62 -10.19 -14.77
C ASN A 324 -15.27 -11.60 -15.29
N GLY A 325 -14.06 -11.78 -15.85
CA GLY A 325 -13.59 -13.06 -16.41
C GLY A 325 -14.04 -13.33 -17.84
N ASN A 326 -14.92 -12.50 -18.42
CA ASN A 326 -15.32 -12.64 -19.83
C ASN A 326 -14.15 -12.28 -20.75
N THR A 327 -14.07 -12.97 -21.88
CA THR A 327 -13.12 -12.64 -22.94
C THR A 327 -13.83 -11.91 -24.06
N LEU A 328 -13.31 -10.75 -24.44
CA LEU A 328 -13.77 -10.00 -25.59
C LEU A 328 -12.68 -9.91 -26.66
N PRO A 329 -13.08 -9.93 -27.93
CA PRO A 329 -12.17 -9.54 -28.99
C PRO A 329 -11.75 -8.08 -28.86
N ALA A 330 -10.51 -7.77 -29.20
CA ALA A 330 -9.95 -6.43 -29.13
C ALA A 330 -9.00 -6.13 -30.31
N TYR A 331 -8.95 -4.88 -30.71
CA TYR A 331 -7.94 -4.34 -31.61
C TYR A 331 -7.00 -3.43 -30.81
N VAL A 332 -5.73 -3.85 -30.72
CA VAL A 332 -4.71 -3.15 -29.95
C VAL A 332 -3.83 -2.34 -30.90
N TYR A 333 -3.67 -1.05 -30.63
CA TYR A 333 -2.93 -0.12 -31.45
C TYR A 333 -1.76 0.51 -30.69
N CYS A 334 -0.61 0.62 -31.35
CA CYS A 334 0.47 1.48 -30.89
C CYS A 334 0.38 2.82 -31.62
N VAL A 335 0.30 3.89 -30.84
CA VAL A 335 0.06 5.24 -31.35
C VAL A 335 1.16 6.16 -30.84
N THR A 336 1.90 6.77 -31.76
CA THR A 336 2.99 7.70 -31.41
C THR A 336 2.41 9.04 -30.98
N SER A 337 1.49 9.59 -31.76
CA SER A 337 0.77 10.82 -31.41
C SER A 337 -0.52 10.92 -32.20
N ILE A 338 -1.45 11.72 -31.71
CA ILE A 338 -2.68 12.09 -32.42
C ILE A 338 -2.72 13.61 -32.45
N SER A 339 -2.80 14.20 -33.64
CA SER A 339 -2.93 15.64 -33.84
C SER A 339 -3.99 15.91 -34.89
N LEU A 340 -5.22 16.11 -34.44
CA LEU A 340 -6.38 16.35 -35.32
C LEU A 340 -6.76 17.82 -35.23
N GLY A 341 -6.49 18.57 -36.29
CA GLY A 341 -6.86 19.97 -36.43
C GLY A 341 -7.72 20.21 -37.66
N GLY A 342 -8.45 21.33 -37.70
CA GLY A 342 -9.12 21.80 -38.93
C GLY A 342 -10.27 20.91 -39.41
N GLY A 343 -11.03 20.30 -38.50
CA GLY A 343 -12.21 19.48 -38.84
C GLY A 343 -11.90 18.02 -39.16
N LYS A 344 -10.66 17.56 -38.93
CA LYS A 344 -10.28 16.16 -39.10
C LYS A 344 -10.94 15.27 -38.05
N GLU A 345 -11.39 14.09 -38.48
CA GLU A 345 -12.13 13.13 -37.66
C GLU A 345 -11.44 11.76 -37.62
N MET A 346 -11.21 11.23 -36.43
CA MET A 346 -10.94 9.81 -36.23
C MET A 346 -12.20 9.13 -35.73
N ARG A 347 -12.71 8.14 -36.46
CA ARG A 347 -13.83 7.31 -36.02
C ARG A 347 -13.33 6.01 -35.42
N VAL A 348 -13.81 5.69 -34.23
CA VAL A 348 -13.52 4.45 -33.52
C VAL A 348 -14.79 3.62 -33.45
N GLU A 349 -14.75 2.44 -34.03
CA GLU A 349 -15.83 1.47 -33.98
C GLU A 349 -15.51 0.39 -32.95
N THR A 350 -16.51 0.00 -32.17
CA THR A 350 -16.44 -1.08 -31.15
C THR A 350 -17.54 -2.12 -31.36
N LEU A 351 -18.29 -1.98 -32.46
CA LEU A 351 -19.32 -2.90 -32.91
C LEU A 351 -19.06 -3.22 -34.37
N ASP A 352 -19.23 -4.49 -34.74
CA ASP A 352 -19.13 -4.89 -36.14
C ASP A 352 -20.37 -4.41 -36.89
N THR A 353 -20.20 -3.33 -37.65
CA THR A 353 -21.25 -2.68 -38.43
C THR A 353 -21.27 -3.15 -39.89
N ARG A 354 -20.40 -4.09 -40.28
CA ARG A 354 -20.23 -4.42 -41.70
C ARG A 354 -21.55 -4.94 -42.29
N PRO A 355 -22.02 -4.35 -43.40
CA PRO A 355 -23.25 -4.77 -44.05
C PRO A 355 -23.09 -6.18 -44.62
N THR A 356 -24.21 -6.87 -44.75
CA THR A 356 -24.35 -8.05 -45.61
C THR A 356 -24.00 -7.64 -47.05
N ILE A 357 -22.92 -8.21 -47.62
CA ILE A 357 -22.54 -7.97 -49.02
C ILE A 357 -22.94 -9.21 -49.84
N GLY A 358 -23.62 -9.00 -50.97
CA GLY A 358 -23.97 -10.08 -51.90
C GLY A 358 -24.94 -11.14 -51.35
N GLY A 359 -25.80 -10.79 -50.39
CA GLY A 359 -26.77 -11.71 -49.79
C GLY A 359 -26.21 -12.66 -48.73
N VAL A 360 -24.91 -12.59 -48.43
CA VAL A 360 -24.29 -13.36 -47.33
C VAL A 360 -24.37 -12.54 -46.04
N THR A 361 -25.21 -12.99 -45.10
CA THR A 361 -25.36 -12.34 -43.79
C THR A 361 -24.02 -12.33 -43.06
N ASN A 362 -23.56 -11.16 -42.60
CA ASN A 362 -22.41 -11.09 -41.71
C ASN A 362 -22.82 -11.69 -40.35
N PRO A 363 -22.33 -12.88 -39.97
CA PRO A 363 -22.73 -13.53 -38.72
C PRO A 363 -22.24 -12.76 -37.48
N ASN A 364 -21.27 -11.87 -37.65
CA ASN A 364 -20.70 -11.06 -36.58
C ASN A 364 -21.35 -9.68 -36.47
N ARG A 365 -22.38 -9.35 -37.26
CA ARG A 365 -23.01 -8.02 -37.20
C ARG A 365 -23.55 -7.74 -35.80
N GLY A 366 -23.17 -6.61 -35.21
CA GLY A 366 -23.52 -6.25 -33.84
C GLY A 366 -22.67 -6.93 -32.77
N GLN A 367 -21.65 -7.70 -33.15
CA GLN A 367 -20.67 -8.25 -32.22
C GLN A 367 -19.83 -7.11 -31.63
N ARG A 368 -19.81 -7.04 -30.29
CA ARG A 368 -18.99 -6.14 -29.47
C ARG A 368 -17.51 -6.53 -29.56
N PHE A 369 -16.64 -5.53 -29.65
CA PHE A 369 -15.20 -5.68 -29.52
C PHE A 369 -14.58 -4.40 -28.96
N MET A 370 -13.41 -4.52 -28.34
CA MET A 370 -12.70 -3.37 -27.76
C MET A 370 -11.70 -2.77 -28.75
N VAL A 371 -11.41 -1.48 -28.58
CA VAL A 371 -10.30 -0.78 -29.22
C VAL A 371 -9.41 -0.21 -28.14
N ILE A 372 -8.11 -0.52 -28.20
CA ILE A 372 -7.15 -0.15 -27.15
C ILE A 372 -5.97 0.59 -27.76
N PHE A 373 -5.75 1.82 -27.31
CA PHE A 373 -4.62 2.64 -27.71
C PHE A 373 -3.51 2.58 -26.67
N HIS A 374 -2.30 2.27 -27.11
CA HIS A 374 -1.07 2.47 -26.36
C HIS A 374 -0.40 3.73 -26.90
N LEU A 375 -0.71 4.87 -26.28
CA LEU A 375 -0.27 6.20 -26.70
C LEU A 375 1.09 6.51 -26.07
N THR A 376 2.13 6.79 -26.86
CA THR A 376 3.48 7.11 -26.33
C THR A 376 3.84 8.60 -26.40
N GLY A 377 3.05 9.41 -27.10
CA GLY A 377 3.23 10.85 -27.22
C GLY A 377 1.94 11.59 -26.90
N ASN A 378 1.71 12.74 -27.54
CA ASN A 378 0.56 13.60 -27.24
C ASN A 378 -0.69 13.22 -28.03
N LEU A 379 -1.85 13.45 -27.43
CA LEU A 379 -3.14 13.52 -28.11
C LEU A 379 -3.59 14.99 -28.05
N ASP A 380 -3.73 15.61 -29.20
CA ASP A 380 -4.10 17.03 -29.35
C ASP A 380 -5.20 17.18 -30.40
N LEU A 381 -6.38 17.59 -29.94
CA LEU A 381 -7.53 17.90 -30.79
C LEU A 381 -7.66 19.43 -30.87
N GLY A 382 -7.24 20.00 -31.99
CA GLY A 382 -7.31 21.43 -32.25
C GLY A 382 -8.53 21.85 -33.06
N GLY A 383 -9.13 22.99 -32.71
CA GLY A 383 -10.28 23.55 -33.44
C GLY A 383 -11.46 22.58 -33.48
N ASN A 384 -11.87 22.16 -34.69
CA ASN A 384 -12.99 21.22 -34.90
C ASN A 384 -12.54 19.75 -35.02
N GLY A 385 -11.29 19.43 -34.65
CA GLY A 385 -10.82 18.05 -34.66
C GLY A 385 -11.53 17.21 -33.59
N LYS A 386 -11.88 15.96 -33.91
CA LYS A 386 -12.62 15.08 -32.98
C LYS A 386 -12.29 13.61 -33.15
N ILE A 387 -12.39 12.87 -32.06
CA ILE A 387 -12.41 11.40 -32.04
C ILE A 387 -13.84 10.97 -31.75
N VAL A 388 -14.47 10.33 -32.72
CA VAL A 388 -15.86 9.90 -32.63
C VAL A 388 -15.90 8.42 -32.29
N HIS A 389 -16.27 8.14 -31.04
CA HIS A 389 -16.72 6.82 -30.61
C HIS A 389 -18.18 7.01 -30.20
N GLU A 390 -19.10 6.53 -31.03
CA GLU A 390 -20.53 6.64 -30.79
C GLU A 390 -21.22 5.38 -31.29
N CYS A 391 -22.36 5.04 -30.68
CA CYS A 391 -23.23 3.97 -31.16
C CYS A 391 -23.53 4.18 -32.65
N PRO A 392 -23.05 3.27 -33.54
CA PRO A 392 -23.31 3.36 -34.96
C PRO A 392 -24.76 2.93 -35.18
N ILE A 393 -25.67 3.89 -35.24
CA ILE A 393 -27.06 3.62 -35.59
C ILE A 393 -27.12 3.43 -37.11
N PRO A 394 -27.37 2.22 -37.66
CA PRO A 394 -27.84 2.15 -39.03
C PRO A 394 -29.20 2.85 -39.07
N TYR A 395 -29.35 3.83 -39.96
CA TYR A 395 -30.65 4.39 -40.27
C TYR A 395 -31.50 3.25 -40.86
N GLU A 396 -32.44 2.71 -40.08
CA GLU A 396 -33.44 1.82 -40.68
C GLU A 396 -34.35 2.64 -41.59
N ALA A 397 -34.84 2.03 -42.67
CA ALA A 397 -35.71 2.68 -43.65
C ALA A 397 -37.02 3.24 -43.07
N THR A 398 -37.31 2.97 -41.80
CA THR A 398 -38.49 3.39 -41.02
C THR A 398 -38.25 4.61 -40.12
N GLY A 399 -37.03 5.19 -40.09
CA GLY A 399 -36.74 6.45 -39.39
C GLY A 399 -36.65 6.38 -37.87
N ALA A 400 -36.76 5.19 -37.26
CA ALA A 400 -36.60 5.01 -35.82
C ALA A 400 -35.14 4.73 -35.45
N LYS A 401 -34.58 5.49 -34.49
CA LYS A 401 -33.28 5.21 -33.87
C LYS A 401 -33.43 4.06 -32.87
N THR A 402 -33.01 2.85 -33.24
CA THR A 402 -32.95 1.73 -32.28
C THR A 402 -31.70 1.89 -31.39
N PRO A 403 -31.82 1.79 -30.05
CA PRO A 403 -30.65 1.85 -29.17
C PRO A 403 -29.68 0.69 -29.44
N CYS A 404 -28.37 0.97 -29.51
CA CYS A 404 -27.34 -0.08 -29.62
C CYS A 404 -27.24 -0.85 -28.28
N SER A 405 -27.94 -1.97 -28.15
CA SER A 405 -27.96 -2.77 -26.90
C SER A 405 -26.58 -3.25 -26.44
N ASN A 406 -25.64 -3.41 -27.38
CA ASN A 406 -24.30 -3.95 -27.11
C ASN A 406 -23.20 -2.87 -27.06
N TYR A 407 -23.55 -1.58 -27.20
CA TYR A 407 -22.59 -0.49 -27.17
C TYR A 407 -22.19 -0.18 -25.73
N VAL A 408 -20.88 -0.24 -25.44
CA VAL A 408 -20.34 0.11 -24.13
C VAL A 408 -19.28 1.20 -24.32
N ILE A 409 -19.46 2.32 -23.60
CA ILE A 409 -18.58 3.50 -23.69
C ILE A 409 -17.12 3.16 -23.39
N THR A 410 -16.90 2.19 -22.51
CA THR A 410 -15.58 1.76 -22.04
C THR A 410 -14.89 0.76 -22.98
N ASP A 411 -15.50 0.43 -24.12
CA ASP A 411 -14.87 -0.41 -25.14
C ASP A 411 -13.74 0.31 -25.89
N PHE A 412 -13.68 1.64 -25.81
CA PHE A 412 -12.53 2.41 -26.28
C PHE A 412 -11.64 2.81 -25.11
N ASN A 413 -10.44 2.24 -25.07
CA ASN A 413 -9.44 2.49 -24.03
C ASN A 413 -8.23 3.26 -24.57
N ILE A 414 -7.77 4.26 -23.82
CA ILE A 414 -6.54 4.99 -24.10
C ILE A 414 -5.58 4.83 -22.92
N TYR A 415 -4.46 4.15 -23.17
CA TYR A 415 -3.37 3.93 -22.22
C TYR A 415 -2.20 4.85 -22.56
N GLY A 416 -2.02 5.89 -21.77
CA GLY A 416 -0.92 6.84 -21.88
C GLY A 416 0.38 6.26 -21.30
N ARG A 417 1.39 6.07 -22.16
CA ARG A 417 2.67 5.40 -21.87
C ARG A 417 3.90 6.27 -22.03
N ALA A 418 3.76 7.55 -22.38
CA ALA A 418 4.88 8.47 -22.33
C ALA A 418 5.57 8.41 -20.95
N PRO A 419 6.91 8.36 -20.91
CA PRO A 419 7.65 8.42 -19.67
C PRO A 419 7.42 9.76 -18.99
N LEU A 420 7.51 9.78 -17.65
CA LEU A 420 7.48 11.04 -16.93
C LEU A 420 8.76 11.83 -17.28
N PRO A 421 8.63 13.05 -17.84
CA PRO A 421 9.80 13.85 -18.19
C PRO A 421 10.51 14.34 -16.92
N ALA A 422 11.82 14.53 -16.99
CA ALA A 422 12.60 15.10 -15.88
C ALA A 422 12.15 16.54 -15.55
N ASN A 423 11.66 17.28 -16.55
CA ASN A 423 11.05 18.59 -16.38
C ASN A 423 9.52 18.46 -16.35
N LEU A 424 8.94 18.65 -15.16
CA LEU A 424 7.51 18.53 -14.91
C LEU A 424 6.65 19.64 -15.55
N SER A 425 7.26 20.68 -16.15
CA SER A 425 6.54 21.73 -16.87
C SER A 425 6.06 21.29 -18.25
N ASN A 426 6.60 20.20 -18.81
CA ASN A 426 6.29 19.68 -20.15
C ASN A 426 5.78 18.25 -20.10
N LEU A 427 4.74 18.00 -19.31
CA LEU A 427 4.10 16.69 -19.27
C LEU A 427 3.53 16.29 -20.64
N PRO A 428 3.50 14.98 -20.96
CA PRO A 428 2.76 14.47 -22.11
C PRO A 428 1.27 14.75 -21.92
N LYS A 429 0.56 15.07 -23.00
CA LYS A 429 -0.78 15.68 -22.91
C LYS A 429 -1.85 14.91 -23.65
N ILE A 430 -3.06 14.92 -23.08
CA ILE A 430 -4.32 14.52 -23.70
C ILE A 430 -5.22 15.76 -23.69
N CYS A 431 -5.22 16.48 -24.80
CA CYS A 431 -5.96 17.73 -25.00
C CYS A 431 -7.13 17.48 -25.95
N LEU A 432 -8.34 17.69 -25.46
CA LEU A 432 -9.54 17.60 -26.28
C LEU A 432 -10.05 18.99 -26.66
N ALA A 433 -10.78 19.06 -27.78
CA ALA A 433 -11.46 20.26 -28.20
C ALA A 433 -12.79 20.42 -27.44
N GLY A 434 -13.11 21.64 -27.02
CA GLY A 434 -14.33 22.00 -26.30
C GLY A 434 -15.64 21.86 -27.09
N GLY A 435 -15.58 21.43 -28.36
CA GLY A 435 -16.74 21.25 -29.23
C GLY A 435 -17.14 19.80 -29.51
N SER A 436 -16.42 18.81 -28.97
CA SER A 436 -16.72 17.38 -29.22
C SER A 436 -16.51 16.48 -28.01
N PHE A 437 -17.41 15.51 -27.83
CA PHE A 437 -17.24 14.43 -26.86
C PHE A 437 -16.47 13.25 -27.47
N MET A 438 -15.71 12.57 -26.60
CA MET A 438 -15.11 11.27 -26.87
C MET A 438 -15.62 10.26 -25.84
N ASP A 439 -16.12 9.13 -26.29
CA ASP A 439 -16.55 8.03 -25.41
C ASP A 439 -15.34 7.15 -25.15
N ALA A 440 -14.73 7.23 -23.97
CA ALA A 440 -13.51 6.49 -23.70
C ALA A 440 -13.26 6.27 -22.20
N PHE A 441 -12.50 5.22 -21.91
CA PHE A 441 -11.74 5.09 -20.67
C PHE A 441 -10.28 5.51 -20.93
N ILE A 442 -9.78 6.45 -20.14
CA ILE A 442 -8.43 7.00 -20.26
C ILE A 442 -7.65 6.69 -18.99
N LEU A 443 -6.52 6.01 -19.14
CA LEU A 443 -5.54 5.76 -18.08
C LEU A 443 -4.17 6.25 -18.54
N GLY A 444 -3.74 7.39 -18.01
CA GLY A 444 -2.45 8.01 -18.30
C GLY A 444 -1.80 8.57 -17.04
N PRO A 445 -1.19 7.74 -16.17
CA PRO A 445 -0.64 8.17 -14.87
C PRO A 445 0.43 9.27 -14.94
N ASN A 446 1.10 9.44 -16.08
CA ASN A 446 2.10 10.48 -16.32
C ASN A 446 1.57 11.66 -17.17
N TYR A 447 0.32 11.59 -17.62
CA TYR A 447 -0.25 12.54 -18.55
C TYR A 447 -0.95 13.68 -17.84
N GLU A 448 -0.92 14.83 -18.49
CA GLU A 448 -1.78 15.95 -18.21
C GLU A 448 -3.02 15.87 -19.12
N TYR A 449 -4.21 16.03 -18.55
CA TYR A 449 -5.46 16.08 -19.30
C TYR A 449 -6.02 17.49 -19.35
N GLY A 450 -6.64 17.87 -20.45
CA GLY A 450 -7.50 19.04 -20.44
C GLY A 450 -8.36 19.17 -21.67
N VAL A 451 -9.30 20.10 -21.58
CA VAL A 451 -10.24 20.39 -22.65
C VAL A 451 -10.22 21.88 -22.92
N SER A 452 -9.83 22.25 -24.14
CA SER A 452 -9.64 23.64 -24.52
C SER A 452 -10.72 24.09 -25.52
N GLY A 453 -11.30 25.26 -25.27
CA GLY A 453 -12.26 25.91 -26.20
C GLY A 453 -13.69 26.03 -25.66
N SER A 454 -14.45 27.01 -26.16
CA SER A 454 -15.76 27.44 -25.63
C SER A 454 -16.98 26.74 -26.26
N GLY A 455 -16.79 25.59 -26.90
CA GLY A 455 -17.78 24.95 -27.80
C GLY A 455 -19.01 24.29 -27.14
N GLY A 456 -19.28 24.52 -25.85
CA GLY A 456 -20.49 24.05 -25.15
C GLY A 456 -20.60 22.53 -24.89
N ASN A 457 -19.93 21.68 -25.68
CA ASN A 457 -20.20 20.22 -25.76
C ASN A 457 -18.91 19.38 -25.93
N GLY A 458 -17.84 19.75 -25.23
CA GLY A 458 -16.55 19.07 -25.32
C GLY A 458 -16.19 18.31 -24.05
N GLY A 459 -15.57 17.13 -24.20
CA GLY A 459 -15.11 16.34 -23.07
C GLY A 459 -15.03 14.85 -23.32
N VAL A 460 -15.04 14.09 -22.23
CA VAL A 460 -15.05 12.62 -22.22
C VAL A 460 -16.37 12.14 -21.61
N ARG A 461 -17.04 11.20 -22.28
CA ARG A 461 -18.04 10.35 -21.62
C ARG A 461 -17.32 9.05 -21.27
N GLY A 462 -17.23 8.74 -19.98
CA GLY A 462 -16.41 7.68 -19.44
C GLY A 462 -15.57 8.16 -18.27
N THR A 463 -14.36 7.65 -18.17
CA THR A 463 -13.50 7.82 -17.00
C THR A 463 -12.12 8.31 -17.43
N VAL A 464 -11.58 9.27 -16.68
CA VAL A 464 -10.27 9.85 -16.92
C VAL A 464 -9.40 9.69 -15.68
N MET A 465 -8.35 8.90 -15.78
CA MET A 465 -7.36 8.65 -14.74
C MET A 465 -6.00 9.16 -15.22
N VAL A 466 -5.53 10.26 -14.64
CA VAL A 466 -4.35 10.98 -15.14
C VAL A 466 -3.46 11.52 -14.03
N ARG A 467 -2.28 12.05 -14.39
CA ARG A 467 -1.43 12.71 -13.41
C ARG A 467 -2.14 13.92 -12.82
N GLN A 468 -2.54 14.85 -13.69
CA GLN A 468 -3.15 16.11 -13.32
C GLN A 468 -4.06 16.63 -14.43
N VAL A 469 -4.95 17.54 -14.07
CA VAL A 469 -5.71 18.34 -15.04
C VAL A 469 -4.96 19.65 -15.31
N SER A 470 -4.80 20.01 -16.58
CA SER A 470 -4.17 21.25 -17.02
C SER A 470 -5.08 22.44 -16.72
N ASN A 471 -4.50 23.49 -16.16
CA ASN A 471 -5.17 24.76 -15.85
C ASN A 471 -4.62 25.94 -16.67
N SER A 472 -3.63 25.71 -17.53
CA SER A 472 -2.98 26.77 -18.31
C SER A 472 -2.41 26.26 -19.64
N GLY A 473 -2.15 27.18 -20.58
CA GLY A 473 -1.58 26.87 -21.89
C GLY A 473 -2.56 26.24 -22.89
N GLY A 474 -2.04 25.65 -23.98
CA GLY A 474 -2.85 25.11 -25.09
C GLY A 474 -3.75 23.90 -24.75
N CYS A 475 -3.55 23.31 -23.57
CA CYS A 475 -4.36 22.21 -23.03
C CYS A 475 -5.23 22.64 -21.85
N GLY A 476 -5.26 23.94 -21.52
CA GLY A 476 -5.89 24.44 -20.30
C GLY A 476 -7.40 24.17 -20.29
N SER A 477 -7.88 23.56 -19.21
CA SER A 477 -9.29 23.31 -18.93
C SER A 477 -10.01 24.59 -18.52
N ASN A 478 -10.42 25.39 -19.50
CA ASN A 478 -11.09 26.67 -19.29
C ASN A 478 -12.56 26.68 -19.78
N THR A 479 -13.17 25.50 -19.91
CA THR A 479 -14.57 25.39 -20.34
C THR A 479 -15.49 25.44 -19.14
N SER A 480 -16.66 26.07 -19.28
CA SER A 480 -17.71 26.06 -18.24
C SER A 480 -18.64 24.84 -18.34
N ASN A 481 -18.23 23.79 -19.07
CA ASN A 481 -19.12 22.68 -19.44
C ASN A 481 -18.89 21.45 -18.57
N THR A 482 -19.81 20.48 -18.66
CA THR A 482 -19.58 19.15 -18.11
C THR A 482 -18.61 18.41 -19.02
N VAL A 483 -17.37 18.25 -18.55
CA VAL A 483 -16.26 17.73 -19.35
C VAL A 483 -16.06 16.23 -19.15
N ILE A 484 -16.57 15.67 -18.06
CA ILE A 484 -16.46 14.23 -17.79
C ILE A 484 -17.83 13.73 -17.34
N THR A 485 -18.32 12.63 -17.93
CA THR A 485 -19.56 11.95 -17.49
C THR A 485 -19.30 10.47 -17.27
N GLN A 486 -19.32 10.03 -16.01
CA GLN A 486 -19.07 8.64 -15.62
C GLN A 486 -20.24 7.76 -16.08
N THR A 487 -19.94 6.64 -16.74
CA THR A 487 -20.94 5.70 -17.27
C THR A 487 -20.50 4.24 -17.22
N GLY A 488 -19.32 3.95 -16.67
CA GLY A 488 -18.71 2.63 -16.68
C GLY A 488 -18.89 1.83 -15.39
N THR A 489 -18.50 0.57 -15.42
CA THR A 489 -18.30 -0.28 -14.23
C THR A 489 -16.88 -0.84 -14.24
N TRP A 490 -16.37 -1.26 -13.07
CA TRP A 490 -15.07 -1.94 -13.02
C TRP A 490 -15.10 -3.29 -13.75
N ASP A 491 -16.24 -3.96 -13.80
CA ASP A 491 -16.40 -5.29 -14.41
C ASP A 491 -16.17 -5.28 -15.93
N ASP A 492 -16.49 -4.14 -16.58
CA ASP A 492 -16.31 -3.93 -18.02
C ASP A 492 -14.89 -3.48 -18.39
N MET A 493 -13.99 -3.31 -17.41
CA MET A 493 -12.59 -2.96 -17.65
C MET A 493 -11.73 -4.18 -17.97
N VAL A 494 -10.62 -3.95 -18.65
CA VAL A 494 -9.58 -4.95 -18.88
C VAL A 494 -9.09 -5.52 -17.54
N ALA A 495 -8.92 -6.84 -17.47
CA ALA A 495 -8.45 -7.55 -16.29
C ALA A 495 -7.19 -6.91 -15.70
N GLY A 496 -7.25 -6.58 -14.41
CA GLY A 496 -6.16 -5.94 -13.67
C GLY A 496 -6.26 -4.42 -13.60
N ILE A 497 -7.15 -3.79 -14.40
CA ILE A 497 -7.50 -2.37 -14.24
C ILE A 497 -8.56 -2.27 -13.15
N GLN A 498 -8.10 -2.20 -11.92
CA GLN A 498 -8.91 -1.95 -10.73
C GLN A 498 -8.06 -1.25 -9.66
N PRO A 499 -8.68 -0.52 -8.72
CA PRO A 499 -7.97 0.09 -7.62
C PRO A 499 -7.15 -0.98 -6.88
N GLN A 500 -5.91 -0.65 -6.55
CA GLN A 500 -5.07 -1.56 -5.80
C GLN A 500 -5.44 -1.55 -4.30
N ALA A 501 -4.99 -2.59 -3.62
CA ALA A 501 -5.16 -2.82 -2.20
C ALA A 501 -4.90 -1.58 -1.32
N THR A 502 -5.75 -1.39 -0.30
CA THR A 502 -5.59 -0.35 0.74
C THR A 502 -4.52 -0.70 1.79
N ALA A 503 -4.51 0.01 2.93
CA ALA A 503 -3.67 -0.28 4.09
C ALA A 503 -3.42 -1.78 4.27
N PRO A 504 -2.15 -2.20 4.42
CA PRO A 504 -1.84 -3.61 4.58
C PRO A 504 -2.57 -4.19 5.78
N THR A 505 -2.93 -5.47 5.67
CA THR A 505 -3.53 -6.23 6.76
C THR A 505 -2.48 -7.15 7.37
N LEU A 506 -2.44 -7.25 8.69
CA LEU A 506 -1.55 -8.18 9.37
C LEU A 506 -2.21 -9.56 9.44
N GLY A 507 -1.47 -10.60 9.09
CA GLY A 507 -1.85 -11.98 9.31
C GLY A 507 -1.49 -12.46 10.72
N ALA A 508 -1.96 -13.65 11.07
CA ALA A 508 -1.52 -14.35 12.28
C ALA A 508 -0.01 -14.61 12.24
N PHE A 509 0.65 -14.61 13.40
CA PHE A 509 2.08 -14.87 13.48
C PHE A 509 2.44 -16.22 12.84
N THR A 510 3.48 -16.23 12.01
CA THR A 510 3.95 -17.43 11.29
C THR A 510 5.26 -17.98 11.86
N GLY A 511 5.84 -17.27 12.83
CA GLY A 511 7.05 -17.68 13.52
C GLY A 511 7.18 -16.95 14.84
N TRP A 512 7.63 -17.67 15.84
CA TRP A 512 7.89 -17.20 17.19
C TRP A 512 9.16 -17.86 17.70
N SER A 513 10.15 -17.07 18.10
CA SER A 513 11.40 -17.62 18.63
C SER A 513 11.98 -16.72 19.72
N ASN A 514 12.42 -17.34 20.81
CA ASN A 514 13.26 -16.68 21.79
C ASN A 514 14.68 -16.57 21.22
N ARG A 515 15.25 -15.38 21.31
CA ARG A 515 16.62 -15.09 20.86
C ARG A 515 17.53 -14.91 22.08
N PRO A 516 18.82 -15.29 21.99
CA PRO A 516 19.77 -14.95 23.03
C PRO A 516 19.89 -13.42 23.14
N THR A 517 20.00 -12.93 24.37
CA THR A 517 20.20 -11.50 24.68
C THR A 517 21.67 -11.07 24.55
N ASN A 518 22.59 -12.04 24.52
CA ASN A 518 24.04 -11.82 24.49
C ASN A 518 24.60 -12.27 23.13
N GLU A 519 24.53 -11.39 22.14
CA GLU A 519 25.41 -11.45 20.97
C GLU A 519 26.20 -10.14 20.95
N TYR A 520 27.45 -10.21 21.43
CA TYR A 520 28.50 -9.24 21.10
C TYR A 520 29.20 -9.71 19.82
#